data_AF-A0A382VRX9-F1
#
_entry.id   AF-A0A382VRX9-F1
#
_cell.length_a   1.000
_cell.length_b   1.000
_cell.length_c   1.000
_cell.angle_alpha   90.00
_cell.angle_beta   90.00
_cell.angle_gamma   90.00
#
_symmetry.space_group_name_H-M   'P 1'
#
loop_
_entity.id
_entity.type
_entity.pdbx_description
1 polymer ?
#
loop_
_entity_poly.entity_id
_entity_poly.type
_entity_poly.pdbx_seq_one_letter_code
_entity_poly.pdbx_strand_id
1 'polypeptide(L)'
;MKKLALHWKILIALVLAFALGITANYLTEGVESKPAWFDNLEYGTRFLGTLFLNALKMVVVPLVTTSIICGIINVGGEKDFGRLGRKTLAFYAASGFFAVVTGLLCVNLLQPGEVDPDLRATMLAQESAAHQEKIAGALENASGGFRSVLEIFQRMIPSNLFVAAAEGQLLGLIFFSLLLGFFISKLPENHRKSQTR
;
A
#
# COMPACT_ATOMS: atom_id res chain seq x y z
N MET A 1 -4.85 17.85 33.93
CA MET A 1 -3.80 17.30 33.03
C MET A 1 -4.23 17.53 31.59
N LYS A 2 -3.47 18.29 30.77
CA LYS A 2 -3.84 18.56 29.37
C LYS A 2 -3.79 17.25 28.57
N LYS A 3 -4.89 16.87 27.92
CA LYS A 3 -4.95 15.68 27.04
C LYS A 3 -4.09 15.95 25.80
N LEU A 4 -3.06 15.13 25.59
CA LEU A 4 -2.24 15.17 24.37
C LEU A 4 -3.06 14.79 23.14
N ALA A 5 -2.81 15.45 22.01
CA ALA A 5 -3.46 15.16 20.73
C ALA A 5 -3.04 13.78 20.18
N LEU A 6 -3.90 13.16 19.35
CA LEU A 6 -3.69 11.77 18.90
C LEU A 6 -2.43 11.60 18.04
N HIS A 7 -2.13 12.54 17.15
CA HIS A 7 -0.94 12.48 16.29
C HIS A 7 0.36 12.48 17.11
N TRP A 8 0.39 13.23 18.22
CA TRP A 8 1.54 13.21 19.15
C TRP A 8 1.70 11.88 19.86
N LYS A 9 0.60 11.23 20.22
CA LYS A 9 0.65 9.88 20.81
C LYS A 9 1.23 8.86 19.85
N ILE A 10 0.84 8.92 18.57
CA ILE A 10 1.35 8.03 17.53
C ILE A 10 2.85 8.27 17.31
N LEU A 11 3.27 9.52 17.22
CA LEU A 11 4.69 9.86 17.03
C LEU A 11 5.55 9.36 18.21
N ILE A 12 5.10 9.62 19.44
CA ILE A 12 5.81 9.15 20.65
C ILE A 12 5.87 7.60 20.68
N ALA A 13 4.77 6.92 20.35
CA ALA A 13 4.74 5.46 20.29
C ALA A 13 5.70 4.90 19.22
N LEU A 14 5.78 5.53 18.04
CA LEU A 14 6.70 5.14 16.98
C LEU A 14 8.16 5.26 17.42
N VAL A 15 8.52 6.40 18.03
CA VAL A 15 9.89 6.66 18.51
C VAL A 15 10.26 5.70 19.63
N LEU A 16 9.36 5.45 20.58
CA LEU A 16 9.59 4.49 21.67
C LEU A 16 9.72 3.06 21.13
N ALA A 17 8.85 2.63 20.22
CA ALA A 17 8.93 1.29 19.62
C ALA A 17 10.24 1.09 18.85
N PHE A 18 10.68 2.10 18.10
CA PHE A 18 11.96 2.07 17.39
C PHE A 18 13.15 1.99 18.37
N ALA A 19 13.17 2.82 19.41
CA ALA A 19 14.21 2.80 20.42
C ALA A 19 14.27 1.46 21.18
N LEU A 20 13.10 0.90 21.55
CA LEU A 20 12.98 -0.42 22.18
C LEU A 20 13.45 -1.53 21.25
N GLY A 21 13.12 -1.47 19.96
CA GLY A 21 13.56 -2.45 18.97
C GLY A 21 15.08 -2.46 18.81
N ILE A 22 15.69 -1.27 18.71
CA ILE A 22 17.16 -1.13 18.62
C ILE A 22 17.84 -1.63 19.89
N THR A 23 17.37 -1.20 21.07
CA THR A 23 17.97 -1.65 22.34
C THR A 23 17.82 -3.15 22.53
N ALA A 24 16.66 -3.73 22.23
CA ALA A 24 16.47 -5.18 22.30
C ALA A 24 17.39 -5.94 21.34
N ASN A 25 17.65 -5.39 20.14
CA ASN A 25 18.56 -5.98 19.16
C ASN A 25 20.03 -5.93 19.65
N TYR A 26 20.50 -4.77 20.13
CA TYR A 26 21.86 -4.64 20.68
C TYR A 26 22.10 -5.54 21.90
N LEU A 27 21.09 -5.74 22.75
CA LEU A 27 21.21 -6.60 23.95
C LEU A 27 21.26 -8.09 23.61
N THR A 28 20.86 -8.49 22.41
CA THR A 28 20.78 -9.89 21.97
C THR A 28 21.74 -10.21 20.82
N GLU A 29 22.56 -9.25 20.41
CA GLU A 29 23.59 -9.42 19.40
C GLU A 29 24.67 -10.40 19.90
N GLY A 30 24.86 -11.52 19.19
CA GLY A 30 25.90 -12.52 19.50
C GLY A 30 25.49 -13.68 20.42
N VAL A 31 24.22 -13.79 20.82
CA VAL A 31 23.73 -14.94 21.62
C VAL A 31 23.18 -16.03 20.69
N GLU A 32 23.67 -17.27 20.80
CA GLU A 32 23.22 -18.41 19.95
C GLU A 32 21.73 -18.74 20.13
N SER A 33 21.16 -18.50 21.32
CA SER A 33 19.74 -18.66 21.60
C SER A 33 19.18 -17.39 22.24
N LYS A 34 18.17 -16.80 21.59
CA LYS A 34 17.55 -15.56 22.07
C LYS A 34 16.94 -15.78 23.46
N PRO A 35 17.10 -14.83 24.40
CA PRO A 35 16.49 -14.94 25.73
C PRO A 35 14.96 -14.98 25.66
N ALA A 36 14.33 -15.70 26.59
CA ALA A 36 12.87 -15.82 26.64
C ALA A 36 12.12 -14.46 26.71
N TRP A 37 12.71 -13.42 27.30
CA TRP A 37 12.09 -12.08 27.32
C TRP A 37 12.00 -11.46 25.93
N PHE A 38 12.97 -11.74 25.05
CA PHE A 38 13.00 -11.24 23.67
C PHE A 38 11.93 -11.94 22.84
N ASP A 39 11.82 -13.26 22.96
CA ASP A 39 10.81 -14.04 22.23
C ASP A 39 9.38 -13.65 22.64
N ASN A 40 9.15 -13.42 23.93
CA ASN A 40 7.86 -12.93 24.42
C ASN A 40 7.54 -11.51 23.91
N LEU A 41 8.54 -10.62 23.86
CA LEU A 41 8.40 -9.28 23.31
C LEU A 41 8.10 -9.31 21.80
N GLU A 42 8.84 -10.12 21.05
CA GLU A 42 8.64 -10.33 19.61
C GLU A 42 7.24 -10.90 19.33
N TYR A 43 6.84 -11.94 20.07
CA TYR A 43 5.53 -12.55 19.91
C TYR A 43 4.39 -11.57 20.24
N GLY A 44 4.49 -10.85 21.36
CA GLY A 44 3.47 -9.89 21.79
C GLY A 44 3.33 -8.71 20.82
N THR A 45 4.45 -8.16 20.35
CA THR A 45 4.45 -7.05 19.38
C THR A 45 3.97 -7.50 18.01
N ARG A 46 4.37 -8.68 17.53
CA ARG A 46 3.85 -9.27 16.29
C ARG A 46 2.35 -9.55 16.37
N PHE A 47 1.87 -10.10 17.48
CA PHE A 47 0.45 -10.36 17.69
C PHE A 47 -0.36 -9.06 17.61
N LEU A 48 0.05 -8.03 18.36
CA LEU A 48 -0.63 -6.74 18.38
C LEU A 48 -0.55 -6.03 17.03
N GLY A 49 0.61 -6.08 16.37
CA GLY A 49 0.81 -5.54 15.03
C GLY A 49 -0.07 -6.24 13.99
N THR A 50 -0.17 -7.56 14.06
CA THR A 50 -1.05 -8.35 13.17
C THR A 50 -2.51 -8.01 13.39
N LEU A 51 -2.95 -7.88 14.64
CA LEU A 51 -4.32 -7.48 14.97
C LEU A 51 -4.63 -6.08 14.45
N PHE A 52 -3.70 -5.13 14.60
CA PHE A 52 -3.83 -3.78 14.06
C PHE A 52 -3.90 -3.77 12.53
N LEU A 53 -3.02 -4.50 11.84
CA LEU A 53 -3.05 -4.61 10.38
C LEU A 53 -4.34 -5.28 9.88
N ASN A 54 -4.83 -6.31 10.57
CA ASN A 54 -6.10 -6.96 10.25
C ASN A 54 -7.28 -5.99 10.43
N ALA A 55 -7.29 -5.19 11.49
CA ALA A 55 -8.30 -4.16 11.71
C ALA A 55 -8.29 -3.11 10.59
N LEU A 56 -7.11 -2.66 10.14
CA LEU A 56 -7.02 -1.76 8.98
C LEU A 56 -7.56 -2.43 7.71
N LYS A 57 -7.12 -3.65 7.39
CA LYS A 57 -7.55 -4.38 6.19
C LYS A 57 -9.06 -4.63 6.17
N MET A 58 -9.67 -4.93 7.33
CA MET A 58 -11.11 -5.13 7.48
C MET A 58 -11.92 -3.89 7.04
N VAL A 59 -11.41 -2.69 7.33
CA VAL A 59 -12.11 -1.43 7.03
C VAL A 59 -11.90 -1.00 5.56
N VAL A 60 -10.76 -1.35 4.95
CA VAL A 60 -10.39 -0.86 3.61
C VAL A 60 -11.43 -1.24 2.55
N VAL A 61 -11.82 -2.51 2.46
CA VAL A 61 -12.71 -2.99 1.38
C VAL A 61 -14.09 -2.30 1.40
N PRO A 62 -14.82 -2.27 2.55
CA PRO A 62 -16.08 -1.54 2.64
C PRO A 62 -15.93 -0.03 2.40
N LEU A 63 -14.90 0.58 2.98
CA LEU A 63 -14.69 2.03 2.90
C LEU A 63 -14.39 2.47 1.47
N VAL A 64 -13.48 1.79 0.78
CA VAL A 64 -13.12 2.11 -0.61
C VAL A 64 -14.33 1.97 -1.53
N THR A 65 -15.07 0.86 -1.41
CA THR A 65 -16.25 0.59 -2.24
C THR A 65 -17.32 1.67 -2.06
N THR A 66 -17.72 1.92 -0.81
CA THR A 66 -18.77 2.91 -0.50
C THR A 66 -18.33 4.33 -0.82
N SER A 67 -17.11 4.72 -0.44
CA SER A 67 -16.59 6.07 -0.68
C SER A 67 -16.49 6.39 -2.18
N ILE A 68 -16.09 5.43 -3.00
CA ILE A 68 -15.98 5.63 -4.45
C ILE A 68 -17.37 5.72 -5.09
N ILE A 69 -18.28 4.80 -4.76
CA ILE A 69 -19.65 4.81 -5.29
C ILE A 69 -20.33 6.14 -4.94
N CYS A 70 -20.34 6.54 -3.66
CA CYS A 70 -20.91 7.81 -3.22
C CYS A 70 -20.19 9.02 -3.83
N GLY A 71 -18.86 8.94 -3.95
CA GLY A 71 -18.04 9.99 -4.58
C GLY A 71 -18.46 10.25 -6.02
N ILE A 72 -18.63 9.21 -6.83
CA ILE A 72 -19.03 9.34 -8.24
C ILE A 72 -20.48 9.82 -8.39
N ILE A 73 -21.39 9.32 -7.55
CA ILE A 73 -22.79 9.77 -7.56
C ILE A 73 -22.88 11.29 -7.32
N ASN A 74 -22.05 11.83 -6.41
CA ASN A 74 -22.04 13.24 -6.05
C ASN A 74 -21.39 14.16 -7.09
N VAL A 75 -20.46 13.64 -7.92
CA VAL A 75 -19.78 14.44 -8.96
C VAL A 75 -20.73 14.83 -10.10
N GLY A 76 -21.86 14.13 -10.27
CA GLY A 76 -23.03 14.66 -10.98
C GLY A 76 -22.78 15.12 -12.43
N GLY A 77 -22.37 14.21 -13.32
CA GLY A 77 -22.35 14.48 -14.76
C GLY A 77 -21.29 13.70 -15.54
N GLU A 78 -21.65 13.20 -16.72
CA GLU A 78 -20.76 12.40 -17.60
C GLU A 78 -19.48 13.16 -18.01
N LYS A 79 -19.62 14.46 -18.31
CA LYS A 79 -18.51 15.31 -18.77
C LYS A 79 -17.53 15.65 -17.65
N ASP A 80 -18.02 15.75 -16.42
CA ASP A 80 -17.18 16.11 -15.28
C ASP A 80 -16.33 14.93 -14.80
N PHE A 81 -16.85 13.70 -14.88
CA PHE A 81 -16.10 12.49 -14.55
C PHE A 81 -14.87 12.31 -15.46
N GLY A 82 -15.04 12.37 -16.79
CA GLY A 82 -13.93 12.21 -17.73
C GLY A 82 -12.89 13.34 -17.66
N ARG A 83 -13.31 14.57 -17.32
CA ARG A 83 -12.42 15.70 -17.09
C ARG A 83 -11.61 15.52 -15.80
N LEU A 84 -12.26 15.08 -14.73
CA LEU A 84 -11.61 14.79 -13.46
C LEU A 84 -10.58 13.66 -13.62
N GLY A 85 -10.97 12.54 -14.23
CA GLY A 85 -10.09 11.39 -14.47
C GLY A 85 -8.82 11.74 -15.24
N ARG A 86 -8.93 12.48 -16.37
CA ARG A 86 -7.75 12.89 -17.14
C ARG A 86 -6.84 13.85 -16.39
N LYS A 87 -7.41 14.82 -15.65
CA LYS A 87 -6.61 15.73 -14.82
C LYS A 87 -5.85 14.97 -13.75
N THR A 88 -6.52 14.04 -13.07
CA THR A 88 -5.92 13.18 -12.04
C THR A 88 -4.83 12.28 -12.62
N LEU A 89 -5.07 11.64 -13.77
CA LEU A 89 -4.07 10.81 -14.45
C LEU A 89 -2.85 11.62 -14.86
N ALA A 90 -3.05 12.80 -15.48
CA ALA A 90 -1.96 13.68 -15.86
C ALA A 90 -1.16 14.16 -14.64
N PHE A 91 -1.85 14.50 -13.54
CA PHE A 91 -1.22 14.90 -12.29
C PHE A 91 -0.39 13.77 -11.67
N TYR A 92 -0.91 12.54 -11.60
CA TYR A 92 -0.17 11.39 -11.07
C TYR A 92 0.98 10.96 -11.98
N ALA A 93 0.81 10.99 -13.30
CA ALA A 93 1.87 10.69 -14.25
C ALA A 93 3.01 11.72 -14.16
N ALA A 94 2.67 13.02 -14.09
CA ALA A 94 3.66 14.07 -13.95
C ALA A 94 4.38 14.01 -12.60
N SER A 95 3.65 13.89 -11.48
CA SER A 95 4.25 13.81 -10.15
C SER A 95 5.08 12.54 -9.98
N GLY A 96 4.63 11.39 -10.51
CA GLY A 96 5.39 10.16 -10.56
C GLY A 96 6.68 10.28 -11.38
N PHE A 97 6.61 10.93 -12.56
CA PHE A 97 7.79 11.22 -13.37
C PHE A 97 8.80 12.07 -12.60
N PHE A 98 8.37 13.16 -11.96
CA PHE A 98 9.26 13.99 -11.13
C PHE A 98 9.83 13.24 -9.94
N ALA A 99 9.06 12.35 -9.31
CA ALA A 99 9.53 11.50 -8.22
C ALA A 99 10.63 10.53 -8.69
N VAL A 100 10.45 9.88 -9.85
CA VAL A 100 11.46 8.97 -10.44
C VAL A 100 12.73 9.73 -10.80
N VAL A 101 12.61 10.90 -11.45
CA VAL A 101 13.77 11.73 -11.79
C VAL A 101 14.53 12.16 -10.54
N THR A 102 13.82 12.61 -9.50
CA THR A 102 14.44 13.01 -8.23
C THR A 102 15.10 11.81 -7.54
N GLY A 103 14.44 10.65 -7.52
CA GLY A 103 14.99 9.42 -6.95
C GLY A 103 16.26 8.97 -7.67
N LEU A 104 16.26 8.97 -9.00
CA LEU A 104 17.44 8.66 -9.81
C LEU A 104 18.56 9.66 -9.56
N LEU A 105 18.27 10.95 -9.48
CA LEU A 105 19.27 11.97 -9.19
C LEU A 105 19.90 11.74 -7.82
N CYS A 106 19.11 11.50 -6.78
CA CYS A 106 19.60 11.20 -5.44
C CYS A 106 20.46 9.93 -5.40
N VAL A 107 20.03 8.85 -6.07
CA VAL A 107 20.79 7.58 -6.12
C VAL A 107 22.11 7.75 -6.87
N ASN A 108 22.11 8.49 -7.99
CA ASN A 108 23.35 8.71 -8.75
C ASN A 108 24.33 9.65 -8.03
N LEU A 109 23.85 10.59 -7.21
CA LEU A 109 24.71 11.51 -6.46
C LEU A 109 25.25 10.89 -5.15
N LEU A 110 24.40 10.22 -4.40
CA LEU A 110 24.76 9.67 -3.09
C LEU A 110 25.34 8.25 -3.20
N GLN A 111 25.16 7.58 -4.34
CA GLN A 111 25.56 6.20 -4.62
C GLN A 111 25.36 5.26 -3.41
N PRO A 112 24.13 5.21 -2.83
CA PRO A 112 23.89 4.39 -1.65
C PRO A 112 23.99 2.92 -2.05
N GLY A 113 25.07 2.25 -1.67
CA GLY A 113 25.29 0.84 -2.00
C GLY A 113 26.73 0.46 -2.40
N GLU A 114 27.65 1.43 -2.49
CA GLU A 114 29.08 1.11 -2.50
C GLU A 114 29.51 0.62 -1.12
N VAL A 115 29.48 -0.70 -0.96
CA VAL A 115 29.95 -1.40 0.24
C VAL A 115 31.12 -2.30 -0.13
N ASP A 116 31.98 -2.59 0.84
CA ASP A 116 33.11 -3.50 0.64
C ASP A 116 32.64 -4.83 0.03
N PRO A 117 33.39 -5.40 -0.94
CA PRO A 117 33.00 -6.63 -1.64
C PRO A 117 32.69 -7.80 -0.69
N ASP A 118 33.42 -7.89 0.42
CA ASP A 118 33.25 -8.93 1.43
C ASP A 118 31.96 -8.74 2.25
N LEU A 119 31.62 -7.49 2.58
CA LEU A 119 30.36 -7.16 3.25
C LEU A 119 29.18 -7.42 2.32
N ARG A 120 29.31 -7.10 1.03
CA ARG A 120 28.30 -7.42 0.00
C ARG A 120 28.04 -8.92 -0.11
N ALA A 121 29.10 -9.74 -0.14
CA ALA A 121 28.98 -11.19 -0.21
C ALA A 121 28.27 -11.76 1.03
N THR A 122 28.56 -11.21 2.21
CA THR A 122 27.94 -11.62 3.47
C THR A 122 26.46 -11.24 3.52
N MET A 123 26.10 -10.03 3.05
CA MET A 123 24.69 -9.59 2.97
C MET A 123 23.86 -10.40 1.99
N LEU A 124 24.43 -10.77 0.83
CA LEU A 124 23.77 -11.65 -0.15
C LEU A 124 23.63 -13.09 0.38
N ALA A 125 24.58 -13.57 1.18
CA ALA A 125 24.51 -14.91 1.78
C ALA A 125 23.49 -14.99 2.93
N GLN A 126 23.24 -13.89 3.66
CA GLN A 126 22.20 -13.79 4.69
C GLN A 126 20.80 -13.47 4.13
N GLU A 127 20.70 -13.25 2.82
CA GLU A 127 19.45 -12.83 2.20
C GLU A 127 18.41 -13.96 2.24
N SER A 128 17.30 -13.73 2.94
CA SER A 128 16.19 -14.69 2.97
C SER A 128 15.64 -14.92 1.55
N ALA A 129 15.29 -16.17 1.19
CA ALA A 129 14.69 -16.52 -0.11
C ALA A 129 13.49 -15.63 -0.54
N ALA A 130 12.79 -15.03 0.44
CA ALA A 130 11.69 -14.09 0.20
C ALA A 130 12.11 -12.72 -0.39
N HIS A 131 13.39 -12.34 -0.33
CA HIS A 131 13.91 -11.12 -0.95
C HIS A 131 14.31 -11.35 -2.40
N GLN A 132 14.92 -12.51 -2.72
CA GLN A 132 15.25 -12.89 -4.09
C GLN A 132 14.01 -12.97 -5.00
N GLU A 133 12.90 -13.51 -4.50
CA GLU A 133 11.64 -13.58 -5.26
C GLU A 133 11.07 -12.18 -5.57
N LYS A 134 11.19 -11.23 -4.63
CA LYS A 134 10.75 -9.84 -4.84
C LYS A 134 11.63 -9.09 -5.83
N ILE A 135 12.94 -9.32 -5.80
CA ILE A 135 13.89 -8.71 -6.74
C ILE A 135 13.66 -9.29 -8.15
N ALA A 136 13.53 -10.61 -8.26
CA ALA A 136 13.23 -11.28 -9.53
C ALA A 136 11.90 -10.79 -10.12
N GLY A 137 10.84 -10.70 -9.30
CA GLY A 137 9.55 -10.18 -9.72
C GLY A 137 9.61 -8.70 -10.13
N ALA A 138 10.37 -7.86 -9.44
CA ALA A 138 10.56 -6.46 -9.84
C ALA A 138 11.26 -6.34 -11.20
N LEU A 139 12.26 -7.18 -11.47
CA LEU A 139 13.01 -7.21 -12.72
C LEU A 139 12.13 -7.71 -13.89
N GLU A 140 11.33 -8.75 -13.65
CA GLU A 140 10.37 -9.28 -14.61
C GLU A 140 9.33 -8.21 -14.99
N ASN A 141 8.76 -7.52 -14.00
CA ASN A 141 7.83 -6.40 -14.22
C ASN A 141 8.47 -5.23 -14.98
N ALA A 142 9.74 -4.91 -14.72
CA ALA A 142 10.47 -3.86 -15.43
C ALA A 142 10.74 -4.24 -16.90
N SER A 143 10.99 -5.52 -17.17
CA SER A 143 11.20 -6.05 -18.53
C SER A 143 9.91 -6.24 -19.34
N GLY A 144 8.76 -6.26 -18.65
CA GLY A 144 7.44 -6.56 -19.23
C GLY A 144 6.90 -5.52 -20.20
N GLY A 145 7.44 -4.30 -20.25
CA GLY A 145 7.07 -3.26 -21.20
C GLY A 145 5.55 -3.14 -21.42
N PHE A 146 5.11 -3.33 -22.67
CA PHE A 146 3.68 -3.28 -23.04
C PHE A 146 2.83 -4.40 -22.41
N ARG A 147 3.40 -5.58 -22.12
CA ARG A 147 2.67 -6.70 -21.47
C ARG A 147 2.26 -6.33 -20.05
N SER A 148 3.13 -5.65 -19.30
CA SER A 148 2.81 -5.17 -17.94
C SER A 148 1.62 -4.21 -17.95
N VAL A 149 1.54 -3.34 -18.96
CA VAL A 149 0.38 -2.43 -19.14
C VAL A 149 -0.89 -3.23 -19.42
N LEU A 150 -0.84 -4.22 -20.31
CA LEU A 150 -1.99 -5.09 -20.59
C LEU A 150 -2.46 -5.88 -19.35
N GLU A 151 -1.53 -6.36 -18.53
CA GLU A 151 -1.85 -7.05 -17.28
C GLU A 151 -2.58 -6.14 -16.29
N ILE A 152 -2.20 -4.86 -16.20
CA ILE A 152 -2.93 -3.87 -15.38
C ILE A 152 -4.38 -3.74 -15.86
N PHE A 153 -4.61 -3.66 -17.18
CA PHE A 153 -5.97 -3.62 -17.74
C PHE A 153 -6.74 -4.93 -17.47
N GLN A 154 -6.08 -6.08 -17.52
CA GLN A 154 -6.70 -7.36 -17.19
C GLN A 154 -7.11 -7.41 -15.71
N ARG A 155 -6.27 -6.93 -14.80
CA ARG A 155 -6.57 -6.85 -13.35
C ARG A 155 -7.64 -5.83 -13.00
N MET A 156 -7.93 -4.89 -13.91
CA MET A 156 -9.00 -3.90 -13.76
C MET A 156 -10.39 -4.54 -13.83
N ILE A 157 -10.54 -5.63 -14.59
CA ILE A 157 -11.81 -6.35 -14.77
C ILE A 157 -11.68 -7.75 -14.15
N PRO A 158 -12.00 -7.92 -12.85
CA PRO A 158 -11.89 -9.23 -12.19
C PRO A 158 -12.94 -10.21 -12.74
N SER A 159 -12.60 -11.49 -12.80
CA SER A 159 -13.54 -12.55 -13.19
C SER A 159 -14.67 -12.74 -12.16
N ASN A 160 -14.40 -12.44 -10.88
CA ASN A 160 -15.37 -12.49 -9.80
C ASN A 160 -15.11 -11.38 -8.77
N LEU A 161 -16.10 -10.54 -8.53
CA LEU A 161 -16.00 -9.40 -7.61
C LEU A 161 -15.82 -9.83 -6.14
N PHE A 162 -16.49 -10.89 -5.71
CA PHE A 162 -16.44 -11.33 -4.31
C PHE A 162 -15.08 -11.95 -3.98
N VAL A 163 -14.51 -12.70 -4.92
CA VAL A 163 -13.14 -13.23 -4.81
C VAL A 163 -12.14 -12.07 -4.78
N ALA A 164 -12.30 -11.10 -5.70
CA ALA A 164 -11.46 -9.90 -5.72
C ALA A 164 -11.53 -9.11 -4.39
N ALA A 165 -12.71 -9.01 -3.77
CA ALA A 165 -12.89 -8.37 -2.46
C ALA A 165 -12.22 -9.17 -1.33
N ALA A 166 -12.36 -10.51 -1.34
CA ALA A 166 -11.76 -11.39 -0.33
C ALA A 166 -10.23 -11.42 -0.40
N GLU A 167 -9.67 -11.39 -1.61
CA GLU A 167 -8.22 -11.38 -1.85
C GLU A 167 -7.60 -9.97 -1.76
N GLY A 168 -8.41 -8.93 -1.56
CA GLY A 168 -7.94 -7.55 -1.49
C GLY A 168 -7.41 -7.00 -2.83
N GLN A 169 -7.96 -7.47 -3.95
CA GLN A 169 -7.67 -6.94 -5.29
C GLN A 169 -8.31 -5.56 -5.48
N LEU A 170 -7.69 -4.54 -4.87
CA LEU A 170 -8.24 -3.18 -4.80
C LEU A 170 -8.49 -2.54 -6.16
N LEU A 171 -7.62 -2.78 -7.16
CA LEU A 171 -7.76 -2.19 -8.50
C LEU A 171 -9.10 -2.57 -9.16
N GLY A 172 -9.44 -3.87 -9.14
CA GLY A 172 -10.70 -4.36 -9.68
C GLY A 172 -11.90 -3.85 -8.88
N LEU A 173 -11.76 -3.78 -7.55
CA LEU A 173 -12.81 -3.26 -6.66
C LEU A 173 -13.10 -1.78 -6.93
N ILE A 174 -12.06 -0.98 -7.12
CA ILE A 174 -12.14 0.44 -7.49
C ILE A 174 -12.82 0.59 -8.85
N PHE A 175 -12.41 -0.18 -9.85
CA PHE A 175 -12.99 -0.10 -11.19
C PHE A 175 -14.48 -0.45 -11.19
N PHE A 176 -14.86 -1.54 -10.54
CA PHE A 176 -16.27 -1.91 -10.36
C PHE A 176 -17.06 -0.81 -9.63
N SER A 177 -16.52 -0.28 -8.54
CA SER A 177 -17.17 0.79 -7.74
C SER A 177 -17.37 2.07 -8.55
N LEU A 178 -16.41 2.43 -9.40
CA LEU A 178 -16.51 3.57 -10.32
C LEU A 178 -17.62 3.35 -11.35
N LEU A 179 -17.66 2.18 -11.99
CA LEU A 179 -18.71 1.84 -12.96
C LEU A 179 -20.09 1.81 -12.31
N LEU A 180 -20.23 1.16 -11.15
CA LEU A 180 -21.48 1.07 -10.42
C LEU A 180 -21.97 2.47 -10.01
N GLY A 181 -21.10 3.30 -9.42
CA GLY A 181 -21.44 4.69 -9.08
C GLY A 181 -21.83 5.51 -10.31
N PHE A 182 -21.14 5.31 -11.44
CA PHE A 182 -21.46 5.97 -12.71
C PHE A 182 -22.85 5.58 -13.23
N PHE A 183 -23.19 4.29 -13.26
CA PHE A 183 -24.51 3.84 -13.71
C PHE A 183 -25.63 4.26 -12.76
N ILE A 184 -25.40 4.24 -11.44
CA ILE A 184 -26.38 4.75 -10.46
C ILE A 184 -26.65 6.25 -10.70
N SER A 185 -25.62 7.03 -11.05
CA SER A 185 -25.78 8.46 -11.33
C SER A 185 -26.70 8.76 -12.53
N LYS A 186 -26.87 7.80 -13.45
CA LYS A 186 -27.76 7.90 -14.62
C LYS A 186 -29.19 7.45 -14.36
N LEU A 187 -29.49 6.86 -13.21
CA LEU A 187 -30.85 6.40 -12.91
C LEU A 187 -31.83 7.59 -12.72
N PRO A 188 -33.12 7.41 -13.05
CA PRO A 188 -34.16 8.40 -12.78
C PRO A 188 -34.19 8.79 -11.30
N GLU A 189 -34.52 10.04 -11.00
CA GLU A 189 -34.38 10.65 -9.67
C GLU A 189 -35.01 9.81 -8.53
N ASN A 190 -36.15 9.17 -8.80
CA ASN A 190 -36.88 8.32 -7.86
C ASN A 190 -36.11 7.05 -7.47
N HIS A 191 -35.40 6.42 -8.42
CA HIS A 191 -34.59 5.22 -8.17
C HIS A 191 -33.19 5.55 -7.64
N ARG A 192 -32.69 6.76 -7.90
CA ARG A 192 -31.43 7.25 -7.35
C ARG A 192 -31.55 7.53 -5.85
N LYS A 193 -32.65 8.17 -5.42
CA LYS A 193 -32.88 8.54 -4.01
C LYS A 193 -33.02 7.34 -3.06
N SER A 194 -33.47 6.17 -3.55
CA SER A 194 -33.61 4.96 -2.72
C SER A 194 -32.28 4.23 -2.48
N GLN A 195 -31.29 4.42 -3.35
CA GLN A 195 -29.97 3.76 -3.28
C GLN A 195 -28.91 4.60 -2.57
N THR A 196 -29.19 5.89 -2.37
CA THR A 196 -28.28 6.86 -1.72
C THR A 196 -28.69 7.21 -0.28
N ARG A 197 -29.78 6.63 0.22
CA ARG A 197 -30.30 6.83 1.58
C ARG A 197 -29.93 5.65 2.47
#